data_AF-R6GYB6-F1
#
_entry.id   AF-R6GYB6-F1
#
_cell.length_a   1.000
_cell.length_b   1.000
_cell.length_c   1.000
_cell.angle_alpha   90.00
_cell.angle_beta   90.00
_cell.angle_gamma   90.00
#
_symmetry.space_group_name_H-M   'P 1'
#
loop_
_entity.id
_entity.type
_entity.pdbx_description
1 polymer ?
#
loop_
_entity_poly.entity_id
_entity_poly.type
_entity_poly.pdbx_seq_one_letter_code
_entity_poly.pdbx_strand_id
1 'polypeptide(L)' 'MKRWNKRLALVCLAGYLLGISRGYVAIWRDEDPQPWLITDMPVSALPPADQKALKEGISLPEDYPLTKALEDYCS' A
#
# COMPACT_ATOMS: atom_id res chain seq x y z
N MET A 1 -14.44 6.00 -36.78
CA MET A 1 -14.06 4.92 -35.85
C MET A 1 -12.54 4.89 -35.73
N LYS A 2 -11.97 5.55 -34.70
CA LYS A 2 -10.51 5.63 -34.51
C LYS A 2 -10.06 4.49 -33.59
N ARG A 3 -9.27 3.57 -34.15
CA ARG A 3 -8.54 2.49 -33.45
C ARG A 3 -7.63 3.09 -32.38
N TRP A 4 -7.81 2.68 -31.12
CA TRP A 4 -6.84 2.95 -30.06
C TRP A 4 -6.14 1.64 -29.72
N ASN A 5 -4.98 1.43 -30.32
CA ASN A 5 -4.04 0.42 -29.86
C ASN A 5 -3.39 0.93 -28.57
N LYS A 6 -4.07 0.74 -27.44
CA LYS A 6 -3.44 0.82 -26.13
C LYS A 6 -2.64 -0.47 -25.92
N ARG A 7 -1.44 -0.53 -26.47
CA ARG A 7 -0.39 -1.39 -25.90
C ARG A 7 0.06 -0.74 -24.58
N LEU A 8 -0.82 -0.77 -23.58
CA LEU A 8 -0.39 -0.67 -22.19
C LEU A 8 0.23 -2.04 -21.90
N ALA A 9 1.53 -2.13 -22.14
CA ALA A 9 2.32 -3.06 -21.36
C ALA A 9 2.19 -2.57 -19.91
N LEU A 10 1.17 -3.09 -19.22
CA LEU A 10 1.16 -3.18 -17.77
C LEU A 10 2.49 -3.86 -17.44
N VAL A 11 3.49 -3.06 -17.06
CA VAL A 11 4.47 -3.55 -16.11
C VAL A 11 3.66 -3.67 -14.83
N CYS A 12 3.08 -4.85 -14.60
CA CYS A 12 2.59 -5.25 -13.28
C CYS A 12 3.82 -5.25 -12.36
N LEU A 13 4.20 -4.06 -11.86
CA LEU A 13 4.98 -3.96 -10.64
C LEU A 13 4.05 -4.47 -9.55
N ALA A 14 4.16 -5.76 -9.25
CA ALA A 14 3.40 -6.46 -8.21
C ALA A 14 3.84 -5.95 -6.82
N GLY A 15 3.63 -4.67 -6.57
CA GLY A 15 4.01 -4.00 -5.33
C GLY A 15 2.99 -4.21 -4.22
N TYR A 16 3.36 -3.73 -3.04
CA TYR A 16 2.45 -3.60 -1.90
C TYR A 16 1.95 -2.17 -1.83
N LEU A 17 0.67 -1.99 -1.56
CA LEU A 17 0.10 -0.68 -1.24
C LEU A 17 -0.23 -0.67 0.25
N LEU A 18 0.41 0.21 1.01
CA LEU A 18 0.03 0.47 2.40
C LEU A 18 -0.99 1.61 2.44
N GLY A 19 -1.99 1.46 3.29
CA GLY A 19 -3.01 2.46 3.50
C GLY A 19 -3.79 2.22 4.78
N ILE A 20 -5.00 2.78 4.83
CA ILE A 20 -5.83 2.78 6.03
C ILE A 20 -7.08 1.93 5.78
N SER A 21 -7.30 0.92 6.62
CA SER A 21 -8.55 0.15 6.64
C SER A 21 -9.08 0.08 8.06
N ARG A 22 -10.34 0.52 8.27
CA ARG A 22 -11.01 0.50 9.58
C ARG A 22 -10.24 1.20 10.71
N GLY A 23 -9.38 2.16 10.38
CA GLY A 23 -8.54 2.88 11.34
C GLY A 23 -7.19 2.22 11.66
N TYR A 24 -6.88 1.10 11.00
CA TYR A 24 -5.63 0.35 11.15
C TYR A 24 -4.80 0.41 9.88
N VAL A 25 -3.50 0.16 10.02
CA VAL A 25 -2.60 0.02 8.86
C VAL A 25 -2.99 -1.24 8.11
N ALA A 26 -3.19 -1.11 6.80
CA ALA A 26 -3.56 -2.20 5.93
C ALA A 26 -2.66 -2.25 4.70
N ILE A 27 -2.49 -3.46 4.18
CA ILE A 27 -1.61 -3.79 3.07
C ILE A 27 -2.47 -4.44 2.00
N TRP A 28 -2.44 -3.87 0.80
CA TRP A 28 -3.00 -4.47 -0.41
C TRP A 28 -1.85 -5.03 -1.24
N ARG A 29 -2.11 -6.15 -1.90
CA ARG A 29 -1.20 -6.72 -2.89
C ARG A 29 -1.87 -6.59 -4.25
N ASP A 30 -1.12 -6.16 -5.26
CA ASP A 30 -1.63 -5.97 -6.62
C ASP A 30 -2.84 -5.00 -6.66
N GLU A 31 -3.69 -5.12 -7.68
CA GLU A 31 -4.91 -4.32 -7.86
C GLU A 31 -6.13 -4.94 -7.13
N ASP A 32 -5.91 -5.74 -6.09
CA ASP A 32 -7.02 -6.34 -5.34
C ASP A 32 -7.82 -5.28 -4.58
N PRO A 33 -9.17 -5.34 -4.61
CA PRO A 33 -10.01 -4.37 -3.90
C PRO A 33 -10.03 -4.59 -2.38
N GLN A 34 -9.57 -5.76 -1.90
CA GLN A 34 -9.53 -6.10 -0.49
C GLN A 34 -8.10 -6.06 0.06
N PRO A 35 -7.91 -5.57 1.29
CA PRO A 35 -6.60 -5.60 1.92
C PRO A 35 -6.20 -7.06 2.15
N TRP A 36 -4.99 -7.39 1.73
CA TRP A 36 -4.37 -8.69 1.98
C TRP A 36 -4.09 -8.90 3.46
N LEU A 37 -3.64 -7.85 4.16
CA LEU A 37 -3.39 -7.86 5.59
C LEU A 37 -3.89 -6.56 6.22
N ILE A 38 -4.54 -6.66 7.36
CA ILE A 38 -4.80 -5.54 8.26
C ILE A 38 -4.03 -5.83 9.53
N THR A 39 -3.15 -4.92 9.92
CA THR A 39 -2.37 -5.07 11.15
C THR A 39 -3.19 -4.63 12.35
N ASP A 40 -2.72 -4.96 13.54
CA ASP A 40 -3.24 -4.47 14.81
C ASP A 40 -2.76 -3.05 15.16
N MET A 41 -1.88 -2.46 14.34
CA MET A 41 -1.36 -1.11 14.54
C MET A 41 -2.42 -0.06 14.18
N PRO A 42 -2.93 0.72 15.16
CA PRO A 42 -3.87 1.78 14.87
C PRO A 42 -3.15 2.97 14.24
N VAL A 43 -3.69 3.51 13.16
CA VAL A 43 -3.09 4.65 12.45
C VAL A 43 -2.95 5.87 13.37
N SER A 44 -3.86 6.04 14.31
CA SER A 44 -3.80 7.12 15.30
C SER A 44 -2.59 7.05 16.24
N ALA A 45 -1.95 5.88 16.38
CA ALA A 45 -0.73 5.71 17.16
C ALA A 45 0.54 6.11 16.41
N LEU A 46 0.47 6.25 15.08
CA LEU A 46 1.61 6.63 14.25
C LEU A 46 1.86 8.14 14.30
N PRO A 47 3.10 8.59 14.02
CA PRO A 47 3.41 10.00 13.82
C PRO A 47 2.48 10.66 12.77
N PRO A 48 2.13 11.96 12.92
CA PRO A 48 1.24 12.64 11.98
C PRO A 48 1.71 12.62 10.52
N ALA A 49 3.02 12.57 10.28
CA ALA A 49 3.59 12.44 8.94
C ALA A 49 3.21 11.10 8.29
N ASP A 50 3.29 10.01 9.06
CA ASP A 50 3.01 8.66 8.60
C ASP A 50 1.51 8.44 8.43
N GLN A 51 0.69 9.02 9.31
CA GLN A 51 -0.76 9.06 9.14
C GLN A 51 -1.17 9.69 7.81
N LYS A 52 -0.50 10.80 7.45
CA LYS A 52 -0.75 11.49 6.18
C LYS A 52 -0.29 10.63 4.99
N ALA A 53 0.89 10.02 5.07
CA ALA A 53 1.41 9.15 4.03
C ALA A 53 0.49 7.93 3.78
N LEU A 54 0.01 7.27 4.84
CA LEU A 54 -0.93 6.16 4.73
C LEU A 54 -2.29 6.59 4.17
N LYS A 55 -2.72 7.82 4.46
CA LYS A 55 -3.95 8.37 3.88
C LYS A 55 -3.82 8.63 2.37
N GLU A 56 -2.63 9.00 1.91
CA GLU A 56 -2.31 9.20 0.49
C GLU A 56 -2.06 7.87 -0.24
N GLY A 57 -1.69 6.82 0.51
CA GLY A 57 -1.37 5.50 -0.01
C GLY A 57 0.11 5.38 -0.35
N ILE A 58 0.79 4.44 0.27
CA ILE A 58 2.24 4.25 0.11
C ILE A 58 2.47 3.02 -0.76
N SER A 59 3.01 3.22 -1.96
CA SER A 59 3.40 2.12 -2.83
C SER A 59 4.81 1.67 -2.48
N LEU A 60 4.95 0.42 -2.05
CA LEU A 60 6.22 -0.25 -1.82
C LEU A 60 6.48 -1.25 -2.97
N PRO A 61 7.72 -1.34 -3.47
CA PRO A 61 8.07 -2.36 -4.44
C PRO A 61 8.06 -3.76 -3.81
N GLU A 62 7.85 -4.81 -4.61
CA GLU A 62 7.68 -6.21 -4.14
C GLU A 62 8.90 -6.75 -3.38
N ASP A 63 10.08 -6.28 -3.76
CA ASP A 63 11.37 -6.64 -3.17
C ASP A 63 11.68 -5.86 -1.89
N TYR A 64 10.82 -4.92 -1.49
CA TYR A 64 10.95 -4.23 -0.22
C TYR A 64 10.58 -5.19 0.91
N PRO A 65 11.46 -5.41 1.91
CA PRO A 65 11.12 -6.25 3.04
C PRO A 65 9.98 -5.59 3.83
N LEU A 66 8.74 -6.07 3.62
CA LEU A 66 7.54 -5.65 4.34
C LEU A 66 7.77 -5.62 5.86
N THR A 67 8.53 -6.58 6.38
CA THR A 67 8.91 -6.67 7.79
C THR A 67 9.68 -5.43 8.25
N LYS A 68 10.61 -4.91 7.43
CA LYS A 68 11.33 -3.67 7.72
C LYS A 68 10.42 -2.45 7.68
N ALA A 69 9.52 -2.39 6.71
CA ALA A 69 8.56 -1.30 6.63
C ALA A 69 7.69 -1.26 7.89
N LEU A 70 7.19 -2.42 8.31
CA LEU A 70 6.38 -2.53 9.52
C LEU A 70 7.19 -2.24 10.78
N GLU A 71 8.44 -2.70 10.90
CA GLU A 71 9.32 -2.36 12.01
C GLU A 71 9.55 -0.84 12.14
N ASP A 72 9.79 -0.13 11.03
CA ASP A 72 9.98 1.32 11.03
C ASP A 72 8.70 2.07 11.48
N TYR A 73 7.51 1.58 11.12
CA TYR A 73 6.24 2.18 11.55
C TYR A 73 5.79 1.75 12.96
N CYS A 74 6.25 0.61 13.47
CA CYS A 74 5.75 0.03 14.73
C CYS A 74 6.68 0.24 15.93
N SER A 75 7.78 0.99 15.80
CA SER A 75 8.72 1.29 16.88
C SER A 75 8.37 2.52 17.71
#